data_AF-A0A9E6TES6-F1
#
_entry.id   AF-A0A9E6TES6-F1
#
_cell.length_a   1.000
_cell.length_b   1.000
_cell.length_c   1.000
_cell.angle_alpha   90.00
_cell.angle_beta   90.00
_cell.angle_gamma   90.00
#
_symmetry.space_group_name_H-M   'P 1'
#
loop_
_entity.id
_entity.type
_entity.pdbx_description
1 polymer ?
#
loop_
_entity_poly.entity_id
_entity_poly.type
_entity_poly.pdbx_seq_one_letter_code
_entity_poly.pdbx_strand_id
1 'polypeptide(L)'
;MKRLALVALLLCSFSVAAGPMFPSLKSCMEADSGCALALKENLLVDAKSGQRLSDEAESAGAMSGFWLYRDGERYILENENYSQAKTRRWLVFTYNGGKVVLDGAYIFSIDIDPNTGPYWHGYDCRGDAQPLAVPTKEPFSDVALEALCGGAESRVVSGKDKAVPVSARGLAVSVPVYHARNRDGSATYLFTEIDVPDLSKLVCLSNCADVTQISERVSQETAPLQGGQDGTLCSAEEDIYFSCPLTGGKTVSVCAQGNNKPTAGYVQYRYGVPGKIEMFYPQKSVPPKGKFFVVDASEGSVNLNNIKFKKGLYTYLVNQAFVSFLTVLKDDKVVFRQFCSAGGYSFVSRVARQGIEALPKSAEDLR
;
A
#
# COMPACT_ATOMS: atom_id res chain seq x y z
N MET A 1 33.09 57.13 -0.66
CA MET A 1 31.63 56.97 -0.90
C MET A 1 31.28 55.50 -0.76
N LYS A 2 30.74 55.10 0.39
CA LYS A 2 30.31 53.71 0.68
C LYS A 2 28.89 53.52 0.12
N ARG A 3 28.67 52.55 -0.78
CA ARG A 3 27.33 52.07 -1.11
C ARG A 3 27.13 50.72 -0.42
N LEU A 4 26.18 50.70 0.53
CA LEU A 4 25.69 49.50 1.21
C LEU A 4 25.06 48.55 0.18
N ALA A 5 25.47 47.29 0.17
CA ALA A 5 24.74 46.21 -0.47
C ALA A 5 23.78 45.61 0.58
N LEU A 6 22.48 45.69 0.30
CA LEU A 6 21.43 45.06 1.08
C LEU A 6 21.35 43.59 0.62
N VAL A 7 21.82 42.65 1.44
CA VAL A 7 21.63 41.21 1.20
C VAL A 7 20.30 40.80 1.83
N ALA A 8 19.31 40.49 1.00
CA ALA A 8 18.07 39.88 1.43
C ALA A 8 18.34 38.41 1.79
N LEU A 9 18.26 38.06 3.08
CA LEU A 9 18.21 36.66 3.52
C LEU A 9 16.85 36.06 3.13
N LEU A 10 16.81 35.28 2.06
CA LEU A 10 15.73 34.33 1.81
C LEU A 10 15.87 33.15 2.79
N LEU A 11 14.96 33.10 3.76
CA LEU A 11 14.73 31.93 4.62
C LEU A 11 14.11 30.81 3.76
N CYS A 12 14.94 29.98 3.14
CA CYS A 12 14.49 28.72 2.54
C CYS A 12 14.16 27.73 3.66
N SER A 13 12.89 27.39 3.81
CA SER A 13 12.41 26.30 4.65
C SER A 13 12.92 24.97 4.06
N PHE A 14 13.93 24.36 4.68
CA PHE A 14 14.42 23.04 4.28
C PHE A 14 13.47 21.96 4.79
N SER A 15 12.73 21.31 3.88
CA SER A 15 11.97 20.10 4.18
C SER A 15 12.94 18.93 4.34
N VAL A 16 13.07 18.39 5.55
CA VAL A 16 13.83 17.16 5.84
C VAL A 16 13.12 16.00 5.15
N ALA A 17 13.80 15.26 4.26
CA ALA A 17 13.27 14.02 3.72
C ALA A 17 13.32 12.94 4.81
N ALA A 18 12.16 12.44 5.22
CA ALA A 18 12.07 11.40 6.24
C ALA A 18 12.61 10.07 5.71
N GLY A 19 13.56 9.47 6.44
CA GLY A 19 14.08 8.14 6.17
C GLY A 19 13.12 7.01 6.59
N PRO A 20 13.42 5.75 6.23
CA PRO A 20 12.62 4.60 6.65
C PRO A 20 12.61 4.48 8.17
N MET A 21 11.46 4.08 8.72
CA MET A 21 11.25 3.95 10.17
C MET A 21 12.06 2.79 10.78
N PHE A 22 12.38 1.76 9.98
CA PHE A 22 13.21 0.62 10.37
C PHE A 22 14.35 0.42 9.37
N PRO A 23 15.41 1.25 9.42
CA PRO A 23 16.45 1.29 8.40
C PRO A 23 17.36 0.04 8.38
N SER A 24 17.40 -0.74 9.46
CA SER A 24 18.29 -1.89 9.66
C SER A 24 17.51 -3.20 9.89
N LEU A 25 16.32 -3.32 9.29
CA LEU A 25 15.43 -4.47 9.44
C LEU A 25 16.11 -5.77 8.99
N LYS A 26 16.16 -6.77 9.88
CA LYS A 26 16.70 -8.11 9.64
C LYS A 26 15.70 -9.17 10.09
N SER A 27 15.55 -10.24 9.30
CA SER A 27 14.70 -11.38 9.68
C SER A 27 15.33 -12.18 10.81
N CYS A 28 14.52 -12.54 11.82
CA CYS A 28 14.87 -13.45 12.92
C CYS A 28 14.15 -14.81 12.79
N MET A 29 13.76 -15.17 11.56
CA MET A 29 13.08 -16.44 11.27
C MET A 29 14.05 -17.61 11.10
N GLU A 30 15.32 -17.34 10.80
CA GLU A 30 16.35 -18.35 10.58
C GLU A 30 17.09 -18.72 11.87
N ALA A 31 17.50 -19.99 12.00
CA ALA A 31 18.16 -20.51 13.19
C ALA A 31 19.52 -19.83 13.49
N ASP A 32 20.24 -19.42 12.46
CA ASP A 32 21.56 -18.77 12.56
C ASP A 32 21.51 -17.24 12.38
N SER A 33 20.33 -16.64 12.49
CA SER A 33 20.11 -15.19 12.31
C SER A 33 20.85 -14.30 13.33
N GLY A 34 21.42 -14.88 14.38
CA GLY A 34 22.10 -14.15 15.45
C GLY A 34 21.17 -13.32 16.33
N CYS A 35 19.85 -13.51 16.21
CA CYS A 35 18.86 -12.87 17.07
C CYS A 35 18.82 -13.54 18.45
N ALA A 36 18.63 -12.73 19.50
CA ALA A 36 18.47 -13.24 20.86
C ALA A 36 17.07 -13.83 21.10
N LEU A 37 16.09 -13.44 20.28
CA LEU A 37 14.78 -14.06 20.18
C LEU A 37 14.60 -14.71 18.82
N ALA A 38 13.88 -15.84 18.81
CA ALA A 38 13.44 -16.52 17.61
C ALA A 38 11.93 -16.81 17.70
N LEU A 39 11.26 -16.88 16.56
CA LEU A 39 9.88 -17.34 16.44
C LEU A 39 9.88 -18.82 16.01
N LYS A 40 9.52 -19.73 16.92
CA LYS A 40 9.50 -21.18 16.68
C LYS A 40 8.11 -21.72 16.93
N GLU A 41 7.48 -22.34 15.92
CA GLU A 41 6.10 -22.84 16.03
C GLU A 41 5.13 -21.78 16.57
N ASN A 42 5.29 -20.53 16.10
CA ASN A 42 4.53 -19.37 16.57
C ASN A 42 4.74 -19.01 18.06
N LEU A 43 5.78 -19.52 18.73
CA LEU A 43 6.19 -19.10 20.07
C LEU A 43 7.43 -18.22 19.98
N LEU A 44 7.44 -17.12 20.73
CA LEU A 44 8.66 -16.33 20.94
C LEU A 44 9.52 -16.99 22.02
N VAL A 45 10.75 -17.33 21.64
CA VAL A 45 11.67 -18.09 22.48
C VAL A 45 13.03 -17.40 22.54
N ASP A 46 13.60 -17.29 23.74
CA ASP A 46 14.99 -16.92 23.93
C ASP A 46 15.90 -17.95 23.25
N ALA A 47 16.71 -17.50 22.31
CA ALA A 47 17.53 -18.37 21.48
C ALA A 47 18.64 -19.08 22.29
N LYS A 48 19.05 -18.54 23.44
CA LYS A 48 20.11 -19.10 24.31
C LYS A 48 19.54 -20.02 25.38
N SER A 49 18.51 -19.58 26.11
CA SER A 49 17.96 -20.31 27.24
C SER A 49 16.82 -21.26 26.86
N GLY A 50 16.19 -21.05 25.70
CA GLY A 50 14.97 -21.77 25.31
C GLY A 50 13.72 -21.33 26.09
N GLN A 51 13.82 -20.29 26.91
CA GLN A 51 12.69 -19.77 27.68
C GLN A 51 11.68 -19.11 26.74
N ARG A 52 10.41 -19.43 26.92
CA ARG A 52 9.31 -18.85 26.14
C ARG A 52 8.84 -17.53 26.76
N LEU A 53 8.37 -16.61 25.91
CA LEU A 53 7.74 -15.36 26.37
C LEU A 53 6.23 -15.51 26.65
N SER A 54 5.63 -16.61 26.20
CA SER A 54 4.25 -17.00 26.47
C SER A 54 4.11 -18.52 26.61
N ASP A 55 3.10 -18.95 27.36
CA ASP A 55 2.73 -20.37 27.48
C ASP A 55 2.00 -20.83 26.21
N GLU A 56 1.14 -19.97 25.65
CA GLU A 56 0.40 -20.19 24.40
C GLU A 56 1.12 -19.59 23.19
N ALA A 57 0.95 -20.23 22.02
CA ALA A 57 1.51 -19.79 20.75
C ALA A 57 0.68 -18.67 20.14
N GLU A 58 1.30 -17.84 19.28
CA GLU A 58 0.58 -16.85 18.50
C GLU A 58 -0.50 -17.51 17.64
N SER A 59 -1.68 -16.89 17.61
CA SER A 59 -2.87 -17.39 16.92
C SER A 59 -2.75 -17.26 15.39
N ALA A 60 -1.88 -18.07 14.79
CA ALA A 60 -1.76 -18.18 13.34
C ALA A 60 -2.80 -19.16 12.78
N GLY A 61 -3.57 -18.73 11.77
CA GLY A 61 -4.55 -19.56 11.08
C GLY A 61 -4.26 -19.67 9.57
N ALA A 62 -5.12 -20.35 8.81
CA ALA A 62 -4.95 -20.48 7.35
C ALA A 62 -4.90 -19.14 6.59
N MET A 63 -5.38 -18.06 7.23
CA MET A 63 -5.48 -16.71 6.67
C MET A 63 -4.68 -15.69 7.48
N SER A 64 -3.78 -16.11 8.39
CA SER A 64 -2.90 -15.19 9.13
C SER A 64 -1.52 -15.80 9.41
N GLY A 65 -0.48 -14.98 9.32
CA GLY A 65 0.90 -15.40 9.58
C GLY A 65 1.64 -14.44 10.51
N PHE A 66 2.73 -14.93 11.09
CA PHE A 66 3.62 -14.16 11.94
C PHE A 66 5.07 -14.22 11.45
N TRP A 67 5.74 -13.08 11.51
CA TRP A 67 7.16 -12.92 11.20
C TRP A 67 7.85 -12.11 12.28
N LEU A 68 9.07 -12.50 12.63
CA LEU A 68 9.88 -11.78 13.59
C LEU A 68 11.04 -11.10 12.88
N TYR A 69 11.16 -9.79 13.11
CA TYR A 69 12.26 -8.98 12.62
C TYR A 69 12.98 -8.30 13.78
N ARG A 70 14.19 -7.80 13.49
CA ARG A 70 14.99 -6.98 14.38
C ARG A 70 15.53 -5.76 13.66
N ASP A 71 15.44 -4.61 14.31
CA ASP A 71 16.01 -3.34 13.88
C ASP A 71 16.81 -2.74 15.04
N GLY A 72 18.15 -2.88 15.00
CA GLY A 72 19.02 -2.51 16.11
C GLY A 72 18.75 -3.35 17.37
N GLU A 73 18.29 -2.69 18.44
CA GLU A 73 17.92 -3.33 19.72
C GLU A 73 16.45 -3.73 19.80
N ARG A 74 15.64 -3.29 18.83
CA ARG A 74 14.19 -3.49 18.82
C ARG A 74 13.85 -4.73 18.01
N TYR A 75 12.88 -5.48 18.53
CA TYR A 75 12.21 -6.56 17.83
C TYR A 75 10.87 -6.05 17.30
N ILE A 76 10.49 -6.54 16.12
CA ILE A 76 9.21 -6.28 15.50
C ILE A 76 8.54 -7.62 15.24
N LEU A 77 7.46 -7.91 15.95
CA LEU A 77 6.59 -9.03 15.63
C LEU A 77 5.51 -8.53 14.66
N GLU A 78 5.61 -8.97 13.42
CA GLU A 78 4.64 -8.69 12.36
C GLU A 78 3.56 -9.77 12.34
N ASN A 79 2.31 -9.33 12.30
CA ASN A 79 1.16 -10.15 11.96
C ASN A 79 0.48 -9.62 10.71
N GLU A 80 0.28 -10.50 9.74
CA GLU A 80 -0.50 -10.23 8.54
C GLU A 80 -1.73 -11.14 8.52
N ASN A 81 -2.91 -10.52 8.36
CA ASN A 81 -4.17 -11.20 8.12
C ASN A 81 -4.57 -11.02 6.64
N TYR A 82 -4.69 -12.14 5.92
CA TYR A 82 -5.00 -12.25 4.50
C TYR A 82 -6.51 -12.29 4.21
N SER A 83 -7.38 -12.12 5.22
CA SER A 83 -8.84 -12.07 5.02
C SER A 83 -9.28 -10.81 4.27
N GLN A 84 -10.57 -10.70 3.99
CA GLN A 84 -11.14 -9.55 3.27
C GLN A 84 -10.89 -8.21 3.97
N ALA A 85 -10.79 -8.20 5.31
CA ALA A 85 -10.52 -7.01 6.11
C ALA A 85 -9.03 -6.62 6.20
N LYS A 86 -8.14 -7.43 5.59
CA LYS A 86 -6.69 -7.22 5.46
C LYS A 86 -6.07 -6.38 6.58
N THR A 87 -5.58 -7.03 7.63
CA THR A 87 -4.96 -6.34 8.76
C THR A 87 -3.45 -6.56 8.76
N ARG A 88 -2.72 -5.50 9.07
CA ARG A 88 -1.28 -5.47 9.35
C ARG A 88 -1.10 -5.00 10.77
N ARG A 89 -0.40 -5.77 11.59
CA ARG A 89 -0.05 -5.39 12.96
C ARG A 89 1.46 -5.52 13.15
N TRP A 90 2.08 -4.49 13.69
CA TRP A 90 3.50 -4.48 14.03
C TRP A 90 3.65 -4.12 15.49
N LEU A 91 4.02 -5.11 16.30
CA LEU A 91 4.33 -4.92 17.71
C LEU A 91 5.84 -4.70 17.87
N VAL A 92 6.24 -3.56 18.43
CA VAL A 92 7.63 -3.15 18.61
C VAL A 92 8.00 -3.18 20.08
N PHE A 93 9.09 -3.87 20.41
CA PHE A 93 9.54 -4.03 21.78
C PHE A 93 11.05 -4.29 21.84
N THR A 94 11.66 -3.99 22.98
CA THR A 94 13.04 -4.40 23.27
C THR A 94 13.06 -5.68 24.10
N TYR A 95 14.12 -6.46 23.92
CA TYR A 95 14.33 -7.70 24.65
C TYR A 95 15.77 -7.81 25.14
N ASN A 96 15.93 -8.05 26.44
CA ASN A 96 17.22 -8.31 27.06
C ASN A 96 17.10 -9.40 28.13
N GLY A 97 17.40 -10.65 27.74
CA GLY A 97 17.60 -11.78 28.66
C GLY A 97 16.42 -12.03 29.61
N GLY A 98 15.20 -12.11 29.06
CA GLY A 98 13.96 -12.33 29.81
C GLY A 98 13.23 -11.04 30.20
N LYS A 99 13.86 -9.87 30.05
CA LYS A 99 13.18 -8.58 30.23
C LYS A 99 12.65 -8.08 28.89
N VAL A 100 11.33 -7.90 28.81
CA VAL A 100 10.63 -7.29 27.67
C VAL A 100 10.20 -5.88 28.05
N VAL A 101 10.41 -4.91 27.17
CA VAL A 101 9.85 -3.56 27.30
C VAL A 101 9.12 -3.21 26.02
N LEU A 102 7.85 -2.83 26.12
CA LEU A 102 7.02 -2.51 24.97
C LEU A 102 7.27 -1.06 24.52
N ASP A 103 7.60 -0.88 23.25
CA ASP A 103 7.85 0.44 22.66
C ASP A 103 6.56 1.00 22.03
N GLY A 104 5.85 0.16 21.29
CA GLY A 104 4.58 0.54 20.67
C GLY A 104 4.00 -0.52 19.74
N ALA A 105 2.81 -0.22 19.20
CA ALA A 105 2.13 -1.07 18.23
C ALA A 105 1.49 -0.22 17.13
N TYR A 106 1.68 -0.65 15.88
CA TYR A 106 1.05 -0.03 14.71
C TYR A 106 0.08 -1.01 14.09
N ILE A 107 -1.17 -0.60 13.94
CA ILE A 107 -2.22 -1.43 13.36
C ILE A 107 -2.81 -0.69 12.17
N PHE A 108 -2.85 -1.35 11.03
CA PHE A 108 -3.50 -0.87 9.82
C PHE A 108 -4.47 -1.92 9.31
N SER A 109 -5.70 -1.52 9.02
CA SER A 109 -6.74 -2.38 8.46
C SER A 109 -7.41 -1.70 7.28
N ILE A 110 -7.95 -2.50 6.36
CA ILE A 110 -8.74 -1.97 5.27
C ILE A 110 -10.21 -1.92 5.70
N ASP A 111 -10.83 -0.76 5.51
CA ASP A 111 -12.28 -0.59 5.61
C ASP A 111 -12.79 0.04 4.32
N ILE A 112 -14.08 -0.02 4.09
CA ILE A 112 -14.71 0.42 2.86
C ILE A 112 -15.67 1.56 3.19
N ASP A 113 -15.29 2.78 2.81
CA ASP A 113 -16.25 3.88 2.80
C ASP A 113 -17.16 3.73 1.58
N PRO A 114 -18.49 3.83 1.73
CA PRO A 114 -19.42 3.69 0.61
C PRO A 114 -19.18 4.68 -0.55
N ASN A 115 -18.54 5.82 -0.28
CA ASN A 115 -18.31 6.91 -1.22
C ASN A 115 -16.88 6.94 -1.75
N THR A 116 -15.88 6.64 -0.90
CA THR A 116 -14.45 6.71 -1.24
C THR A 116 -13.82 5.32 -1.41
N GLY A 117 -14.55 4.24 -1.15
CA GLY A 117 -14.18 2.83 -1.30
C GLY A 117 -13.13 2.37 -0.29
N PRO A 118 -12.37 1.29 -0.56
CA PRO A 118 -11.39 0.79 0.39
C PRO A 118 -10.35 1.84 0.74
N TYR A 119 -10.19 2.09 2.03
CA TYR A 119 -9.18 2.96 2.60
C TYR A 119 -8.51 2.24 3.76
N TRP A 120 -7.23 2.54 3.96
CA TRP A 120 -6.51 2.08 5.11
C TRP A 120 -6.79 3.01 6.29
N HIS A 121 -7.14 2.43 7.42
CA HIS A 121 -7.26 3.11 8.70
C HIS A 121 -6.48 2.34 9.76
N GLY A 122 -6.33 2.90 10.95
CA GLY A 122 -5.49 2.27 11.95
C GLY A 122 -5.40 3.05 13.24
N TYR A 123 -4.43 2.70 14.07
CA TYR A 123 -4.03 3.41 15.28
C TYR A 123 -2.56 3.11 15.61
N ASP A 124 -1.92 4.08 16.26
CA ASP A 124 -0.54 4.02 16.78
C ASP A 124 -0.62 4.04 18.32
N CYS A 125 -0.27 2.94 18.97
CA CYS A 125 -0.22 2.85 20.44
C CYS A 125 1.23 2.94 20.92
N ARG A 126 1.51 3.86 21.83
CA ARG A 126 2.85 4.11 22.38
C ARG A 126 2.95 3.64 23.80
N GLY A 127 4.05 2.95 24.10
CA GLY A 127 4.38 2.50 25.45
C GLY A 127 5.19 3.53 26.23
N ASP A 128 5.12 3.44 27.55
CA ASP A 128 5.86 4.30 28.49
C ASP A 128 7.21 3.67 28.89
N ALA A 129 7.75 2.78 28.05
CA ALA A 129 8.92 1.94 28.33
C ALA A 129 8.79 1.10 29.62
N GLN A 130 7.57 0.72 30.01
CA GLN A 130 7.32 -0.15 31.16
C GLN A 130 7.63 -1.62 30.81
N PRO A 131 8.29 -2.37 31.70
CA PRO A 131 8.55 -3.78 31.47
C PRO A 131 7.26 -4.62 31.44
N LEU A 132 7.15 -5.52 30.48
CA LEU A 132 6.11 -6.55 30.44
C LEU A 132 6.59 -7.79 31.20
N ALA A 133 5.76 -8.30 32.10
CA ALA A 133 6.03 -9.55 32.80
C ALA A 133 5.87 -10.75 31.85
N VAL A 134 6.90 -11.59 31.76
CA VAL A 134 6.93 -12.81 30.94
C VAL A 134 7.44 -14.00 31.78
N PRO A 135 7.03 -15.24 31.50
CA PRO A 135 6.09 -15.65 30.46
C PRO A 135 4.65 -15.19 30.75
N THR A 136 3.93 -14.88 29.68
CA THR A 136 2.48 -14.62 29.72
C THR A 136 1.69 -15.92 29.59
N LYS A 137 0.47 -15.98 30.12
CA LYS A 137 -0.37 -17.19 30.00
C LYS A 137 -1.01 -17.31 28.61
N GLU A 138 -1.46 -16.19 28.08
CA GLU A 138 -2.07 -16.04 26.74
C GLU A 138 -0.97 -15.75 25.69
N PRO A 139 -1.30 -15.74 24.38
CA PRO A 139 -0.35 -15.36 23.35
C PRO A 139 0.31 -14.01 23.63
N PHE A 140 1.63 -13.92 23.38
CA PHE A 140 2.40 -12.74 23.72
C PHE A 140 1.87 -11.48 23.04
N SER A 141 1.51 -11.56 21.75
CA SER A 141 1.01 -10.41 21.00
C SER A 141 -0.31 -9.86 21.56
N ASP A 142 -1.22 -10.73 22.02
CA ASP A 142 -2.51 -10.33 22.59
C ASP A 142 -2.32 -9.57 23.91
N VAL A 143 -1.49 -10.11 24.82
CA VAL A 143 -1.20 -9.45 26.11
C VAL A 143 -0.46 -8.13 25.92
N ALA A 144 0.49 -8.08 24.98
CA ALA A 144 1.24 -6.86 24.68
C ALA A 144 0.37 -5.78 24.02
N LEU A 145 -0.52 -6.16 23.09
CA LEU A 145 -1.47 -5.24 22.47
C LEU A 145 -2.48 -4.70 23.49
N GLU A 146 -3.02 -5.53 24.37
CA GLU A 146 -3.89 -5.06 25.46
C GLU A 146 -3.14 -4.11 26.40
N ALA A 147 -1.88 -4.39 26.74
CA ALA A 147 -1.06 -3.50 27.56
C ALA A 147 -0.90 -2.11 26.91
N LEU A 148 -0.57 -2.05 25.62
CA LEU A 148 -0.31 -0.83 24.86
C LEU A 148 -1.59 -0.07 24.48
N CYS A 149 -2.55 -0.76 23.89
CA CYS A 149 -3.73 -0.17 23.25
C CYS A 149 -4.99 -0.22 24.13
N GLY A 150 -5.08 -1.18 25.06
CA GLY A 150 -6.33 -1.49 25.75
C GLY A 150 -7.50 -1.68 24.76
N GLY A 151 -8.67 -1.13 25.10
CA GLY A 151 -9.87 -1.18 24.24
C GLY A 151 -9.88 -0.26 23.01
N ALA A 152 -8.74 0.29 22.57
CA ALA A 152 -8.68 1.17 21.38
C ALA A 152 -9.10 0.45 20.08
N GLU A 153 -9.02 -0.89 20.04
CA GLU A 153 -9.56 -1.71 18.94
C GLU A 153 -11.05 -1.47 18.67
N SER A 154 -11.82 -1.06 19.69
CA SER A 154 -13.28 -0.87 19.59
C SER A 154 -13.71 0.56 19.23
N ARG A 155 -12.77 1.48 19.02
CA ARG A 155 -13.05 2.91 18.74
C ARG A 155 -12.36 3.36 17.46
N VAL A 156 -12.87 2.88 16.32
CA VAL A 156 -12.51 3.40 15.00
C VAL A 156 -13.07 4.83 14.88
N VAL A 157 -12.24 5.82 15.16
CA VAL A 157 -12.57 7.23 14.96
C VAL A 157 -11.76 7.72 13.78
N SER A 158 -12.41 8.00 12.65
CA SER A 158 -11.78 8.78 11.58
C SER A 158 -11.37 10.13 12.15
N GLY A 159 -10.06 10.36 12.27
CA GLY A 159 -9.55 11.71 12.34
C GLY A 159 -9.96 12.42 11.05
N LYS A 160 -10.67 13.56 11.16
CA LYS A 160 -10.69 14.53 10.06
C LYS A 160 -9.29 15.14 9.99
N ASP A 161 -8.37 14.46 9.32
CA ASP A 161 -6.99 14.90 9.25
C ASP A 161 -6.80 15.92 8.10
N LYS A 162 -6.04 16.96 8.42
CA LYS A 162 -5.65 18.04 7.50
C LYS A 162 -4.92 17.46 6.29
N ALA A 163 -5.10 18.13 5.14
CA ALA A 163 -4.52 17.78 3.85
C ALA A 163 -3.05 17.31 3.97
N VAL A 164 -2.85 16.01 3.76
CA VAL A 164 -1.54 15.39 3.60
C VAL A 164 -0.96 15.85 2.25
N PRO A 165 0.32 16.28 2.16
CA PRO A 165 0.91 16.68 0.88
C PRO A 165 0.99 15.47 -0.06
N VAL A 166 0.27 15.54 -1.18
CA VAL A 166 0.12 14.49 -2.21
C VAL A 166 1.35 14.46 -3.13
N SER A 167 2.56 14.26 -2.58
CA SER A 167 3.80 14.36 -3.38
C SER A 167 4.79 13.21 -3.22
N ALA A 168 4.37 12.03 -2.79
CA ALA A 168 5.22 10.83 -2.82
C ALA A 168 4.46 9.63 -3.41
N ARG A 169 5.10 8.85 -4.29
CA ARG A 169 4.59 7.54 -4.73
C ARG A 169 4.46 6.65 -3.49
N GLY A 170 3.25 6.18 -3.19
CA GLY A 170 2.99 5.36 -2.00
C GLY A 170 1.62 5.61 -1.36
N LEU A 171 1.33 4.86 -0.29
CA LEU A 171 0.14 5.02 0.53
C LEU A 171 0.45 5.91 1.74
N ALA A 172 -0.23 7.05 1.88
CA ALA A 172 -0.21 7.82 3.11
C ALA A 172 -1.42 7.47 3.98
N VAL A 173 -1.20 7.16 5.26
CA VAL A 173 -2.25 6.84 6.22
C VAL A 173 -2.07 7.70 7.47
N SER A 174 -3.10 8.48 7.82
CA SER A 174 -3.16 9.19 9.09
C SER A 174 -3.98 8.38 10.09
N VAL A 175 -3.43 8.17 11.29
CA VAL A 175 -4.03 7.35 12.33
C VAL A 175 -4.02 8.08 13.68
N PRO A 176 -5.04 7.91 14.55
CA PRO A 176 -4.98 8.39 15.92
C PRO A 176 -3.82 7.75 16.69
N VAL A 177 -3.16 8.56 17.51
CA VAL A 177 -2.12 8.12 18.44
C VAL A 177 -2.74 7.91 19.82
N TYR A 178 -2.34 6.85 20.50
CA TYR A 178 -2.72 6.55 21.88
C TYR A 178 -1.46 6.40 22.73
N HIS A 179 -1.39 7.13 23.83
CA HIS A 179 -0.32 7.03 24.83
C HIS A 179 -0.96 6.66 26.17
N ALA A 180 -0.47 5.59 26.80
CA ALA A 180 -1.09 5.04 28.01
C ALA A 180 -2.63 4.91 27.90
N ARG A 181 -3.10 4.40 26.75
CA ARG A 181 -4.53 4.21 26.40
C ARG A 181 -5.36 5.50 26.26
N ASN A 182 -4.73 6.68 26.31
CA ASN A 182 -5.38 7.97 26.07
C ASN A 182 -5.04 8.49 24.68
N ARG A 183 -6.03 9.03 23.96
CA ARG A 183 -5.82 9.59 22.62
C ARG A 183 -4.94 10.85 22.72
N ASP A 184 -3.83 10.84 22.01
CA ASP A 184 -2.79 11.88 22.00
C ASP A 184 -2.48 12.34 20.56
N GLY A 185 -3.49 12.89 19.89
CA GLY A 185 -3.36 13.43 18.53
C GLY A 185 -3.44 12.39 17.40
N SER A 186 -2.75 12.65 16.29
CA SER A 186 -2.66 11.77 15.11
C SER A 186 -1.24 11.75 14.54
N ALA A 187 -0.84 10.62 13.97
CA ALA A 187 0.41 10.38 13.26
C ALA A 187 0.10 10.15 11.78
N THR A 188 1.01 10.54 10.89
CA THR A 188 0.88 10.23 9.45
C THR A 188 2.07 9.41 9.01
N TYR A 189 1.77 8.25 8.42
CA TYR A 189 2.72 7.32 7.87
C TYR A 189 2.64 7.32 6.35
N LEU A 190 3.77 7.09 5.69
CA LEU A 190 3.86 6.91 4.25
C LEU A 190 4.51 5.55 3.97
N PHE A 191 3.84 4.73 3.18
CA PHE A 191 4.39 3.50 2.64
C PHE A 191 4.91 3.80 1.25
N THR A 192 6.21 4.00 1.13
CA THR A 192 6.81 4.43 -0.14
C THR A 192 6.70 3.32 -1.17
N GLU A 193 6.36 3.69 -2.40
CA GLU A 193 6.34 2.78 -3.56
C GLU A 193 5.28 1.66 -3.51
N ILE A 194 4.46 1.58 -2.47
CA ILE A 194 3.44 0.54 -2.28
C ILE A 194 2.13 1.13 -1.74
N ASP A 195 0.99 0.54 -2.14
CA ASP A 195 -0.36 0.98 -1.79
C ASP A 195 -1.00 0.16 -0.64
N VAL A 196 -0.19 -0.66 0.02
CA VAL A 196 -0.54 -1.44 1.20
C VAL A 196 0.50 -1.21 2.30
N PRO A 197 0.12 -1.24 3.58
CA PRO A 197 1.07 -1.15 4.67
C PRO A 197 2.10 -2.28 4.59
N ASP A 198 3.36 -1.88 4.52
CA ASP A 198 4.53 -2.76 4.44
C ASP A 198 5.60 -2.21 5.38
N LEU A 199 6.12 -3.07 6.25
CA LEU A 199 7.06 -2.71 7.31
C LEU A 199 8.36 -2.11 6.74
N SER A 200 8.83 -2.61 5.60
CA SER A 200 10.09 -2.21 4.96
C SER A 200 9.99 -0.88 4.20
N LYS A 201 8.76 -0.44 3.88
CA LYS A 201 8.46 0.79 3.15
C LYS A 201 7.91 1.91 4.03
N LEU A 202 7.76 1.65 5.33
CA LEU A 202 7.22 2.60 6.28
C LEU A 202 8.15 3.80 6.52
N VAL A 203 7.63 4.99 6.28
CA VAL A 203 8.26 6.28 6.51
C VAL A 203 7.37 7.12 7.42
N CYS A 204 7.98 7.85 8.36
CA CYS A 204 7.26 8.80 9.18
C CYS A 204 7.08 10.14 8.45
N LEU A 205 5.84 10.62 8.28
CA LEU A 205 5.60 11.98 7.77
C LEU A 205 5.39 13.00 8.89
N SER A 206 4.69 12.64 9.95
CA SER A 206 4.41 13.57 11.05
C SER A 206 4.04 12.85 12.34
N ASN A 207 4.52 13.37 13.47
CA ASN A 207 4.14 12.95 14.82
C ASN A 207 4.16 11.42 15.00
N CYS A 208 5.17 10.72 14.47
CA CYS A 208 5.35 9.30 14.75
C CYS A 208 6.23 9.15 16.00
N ALA A 209 6.17 7.99 16.64
CA ALA A 209 7.14 7.64 17.69
C ALA A 209 8.54 7.71 17.07
N ASP A 210 9.33 8.68 17.53
CA ASP A 210 10.62 8.98 16.95
C ASP A 210 11.56 7.79 17.16
N VAL A 211 12.03 7.19 16.07
CA VAL A 211 13.01 6.09 16.09
C VAL A 211 14.42 6.61 16.41
N THR A 212 14.63 7.91 16.38
CA THR A 212 15.93 8.57 16.56
C THR A 212 16.00 9.51 17.77
N GLN A 213 14.88 9.90 18.39
CA GLN A 213 14.90 10.61 19.67
C GLN A 213 14.98 9.66 20.86
N ILE A 214 16.09 8.93 20.93
CA ILE A 214 16.80 8.79 22.20
C ILE A 214 18.20 9.47 22.12
N SER A 215 18.63 10.01 20.97
CA SER A 215 19.86 10.82 20.96
C SER A 215 19.93 11.88 19.86
N GLU A 216 19.69 13.13 20.25
CA GLU A 216 20.32 14.40 19.82
C GLU A 216 20.60 14.72 18.33
N ARG A 217 20.14 15.93 17.94
CA ARG A 217 20.63 16.91 16.93
C ARG A 217 21.80 16.49 16.01
N VAL A 218 21.66 16.75 14.70
CA VAL A 218 22.56 17.57 13.79
C VAL A 218 22.49 17.12 12.30
N SER A 219 22.13 18.09 11.44
CA SER A 219 22.53 18.39 10.04
C SER A 219 22.46 17.39 8.84
N GLN A 220 21.65 17.81 7.85
CA GLN A 220 21.78 17.89 6.37
C GLN A 220 22.91 17.14 5.61
N GLU A 221 22.57 16.48 4.48
CA GLU A 221 23.13 16.74 3.12
C GLU A 221 22.30 16.03 1.99
N THR A 222 22.46 16.44 0.72
CA THR A 222 21.49 16.37 -0.41
C THR A 222 22.09 15.70 -1.68
N ALA A 223 21.32 14.97 -2.52
CA ALA A 223 21.56 14.82 -3.99
C ALA A 223 20.42 14.05 -4.78
N PRO A 224 20.28 14.17 -6.13
CA PRO A 224 19.00 14.18 -6.88
C PRO A 224 18.67 13.01 -7.86
N LEU A 225 17.40 12.97 -8.34
CA LEU A 225 16.70 11.95 -9.19
C LEU A 225 16.46 12.36 -10.66
N GLN A 226 16.45 11.39 -11.59
CA GLN A 226 15.66 11.35 -12.85
C GLN A 226 15.35 9.90 -13.31
N GLY A 227 14.16 9.63 -13.89
CA GLY A 227 13.84 8.38 -14.64
C GLY A 227 12.33 8.07 -14.82
N GLY A 228 11.90 7.65 -16.03
CA GLY A 228 10.50 7.42 -16.47
C GLY A 228 9.76 6.23 -15.83
N GLN A 229 8.45 6.12 -16.07
CA GLN A 229 7.56 5.11 -15.46
C GLN A 229 7.70 3.75 -16.17
N ASP A 230 8.52 2.85 -15.62
CA ASP A 230 8.77 1.52 -16.17
C ASP A 230 7.48 0.65 -16.20
N GLY A 231 7.23 -0.02 -17.34
CA GLY A 231 6.28 -1.15 -17.47
C GLY A 231 4.89 -0.86 -18.07
N THR A 232 4.56 0.37 -18.47
CA THR A 232 3.29 0.70 -19.15
C THR A 232 3.49 1.26 -20.55
N LEU A 233 2.43 1.30 -21.37
CA LEU A 233 2.45 1.98 -22.68
C LEU A 233 1.92 3.42 -22.61
N CYS A 234 1.69 3.96 -21.41
CA CYS A 234 1.26 5.34 -21.21
C CYS A 234 2.48 6.27 -21.12
N SER A 235 2.36 7.49 -21.62
CA SER A 235 3.39 8.51 -21.43
C SER A 235 3.39 9.01 -19.99
N ALA A 236 4.44 9.73 -19.60
CA ALA A 236 4.59 10.23 -18.23
C ALA A 236 3.50 11.26 -17.85
N GLU A 237 2.90 11.94 -18.84
CA GLU A 237 1.84 12.92 -18.67
C GLU A 237 0.42 12.35 -18.79
N GLU A 238 0.30 11.03 -18.99
CA GLU A 238 -0.97 10.32 -19.13
C GLU A 238 -1.34 9.57 -17.84
N ASP A 239 -2.61 9.61 -17.50
CA ASP A 239 -3.21 8.76 -16.47
C ASP A 239 -3.29 7.33 -16.98
N ILE A 240 -2.83 6.39 -16.16
CA ILE A 240 -2.97 4.95 -16.44
C ILE A 240 -4.35 4.52 -15.96
N TYR A 241 -5.28 4.31 -16.89
CA TYR A 241 -6.62 3.80 -16.58
C TYR A 241 -6.61 2.28 -16.37
N PHE A 242 -5.69 1.60 -17.05
CA PHE A 242 -5.40 0.18 -16.89
C PHE A 242 -4.06 -0.12 -17.56
N SER A 243 -3.23 -0.99 -17.00
CA SER A 243 -2.07 -1.56 -17.71
C SER A 243 -1.75 -2.97 -17.24
N CYS A 244 -1.61 -3.87 -18.19
CA CYS A 244 -1.46 -5.30 -17.97
C CYS A 244 -0.36 -5.84 -18.90
N PRO A 245 0.79 -6.22 -18.34
CA PRO A 245 1.77 -7.03 -19.06
C PRO A 245 1.14 -8.39 -19.38
N LEU A 246 1.28 -8.85 -20.62
CA LEU A 246 0.80 -10.12 -21.13
C LEU A 246 1.99 -11.07 -21.32
N THR A 247 1.73 -12.38 -21.26
CA THR A 247 2.74 -13.41 -21.57
C THR A 247 3.38 -13.18 -22.94
N GLY A 248 4.69 -13.35 -23.06
CA GLY A 248 5.43 -13.06 -24.30
C GLY A 248 5.85 -11.60 -24.48
N GLY A 249 5.80 -10.81 -23.40
CA GLY A 249 6.43 -9.48 -23.33
C GLY A 249 5.61 -8.34 -23.96
N LYS A 250 4.37 -8.62 -24.38
CA LYS A 250 3.42 -7.59 -24.81
C LYS A 250 2.79 -6.92 -23.60
N THR A 251 2.33 -5.69 -23.75
CA THR A 251 1.57 -4.96 -22.75
C THR A 251 0.33 -4.40 -23.41
N VAL A 252 -0.79 -4.46 -22.68
CA VAL A 252 -1.99 -3.69 -23.01
C VAL A 252 -2.15 -2.58 -21.99
N SER A 253 -2.39 -1.36 -22.44
CA SER A 253 -2.66 -0.22 -21.57
C SER A 253 -3.84 0.59 -22.09
N VAL A 254 -4.64 1.13 -21.18
CA VAL A 254 -5.60 2.19 -21.45
C VAL A 254 -5.07 3.44 -20.77
N CYS A 255 -4.76 4.45 -21.57
CA CYS A 255 -4.14 5.69 -21.14
C CYS A 255 -5.11 6.84 -21.37
N ALA A 256 -5.09 7.85 -20.52
CA ALA A 256 -5.94 9.01 -20.66
C ALA A 256 -5.19 10.30 -20.35
N GLN A 257 -5.64 11.41 -20.91
CA GLN A 257 -5.13 12.73 -20.53
C GLN A 257 -6.26 13.73 -20.49
N GLY A 258 -6.35 14.49 -19.38
CA GLY A 258 -7.39 15.49 -19.17
C GLY A 258 -8.81 14.93 -19.19
N ASN A 259 -8.98 13.61 -19.00
CA ASN A 259 -10.28 12.96 -19.02
C ASN A 259 -10.81 12.85 -17.58
N ASN A 260 -11.89 13.58 -17.31
CA ASN A 260 -12.61 13.56 -16.03
C ASN A 260 -14.13 13.36 -16.21
N LYS A 261 -14.60 13.28 -17.46
CA LYS A 261 -15.97 12.99 -17.88
C LYS A 261 -15.96 12.50 -19.33
N PRO A 262 -17.00 11.79 -19.79
CA PRO A 262 -17.06 11.21 -21.14
C PRO A 262 -16.75 12.14 -22.31
N THR A 263 -17.04 13.43 -22.15
CA THR A 263 -16.90 14.46 -23.19
C THR A 263 -15.62 15.28 -23.11
N ALA A 264 -14.71 14.99 -22.18
CA ALA A 264 -13.47 15.75 -21.96
C ALA A 264 -12.21 14.91 -22.14
N GLY A 265 -11.11 15.56 -22.49
CA GLY A 265 -9.80 14.91 -22.65
C GLY A 265 -9.78 13.88 -23.76
N TYR A 266 -8.90 12.89 -23.63
CA TYR A 266 -8.94 11.70 -24.46
C TYR A 266 -8.65 10.44 -23.64
N VAL A 267 -9.08 9.31 -24.18
CA VAL A 267 -8.71 7.97 -23.72
C VAL A 267 -8.22 7.19 -24.93
N GLN A 268 -7.16 6.40 -24.76
CA GLN A 268 -6.59 5.59 -25.81
C GLN A 268 -6.16 4.22 -25.28
N TYR A 269 -6.64 3.18 -25.94
CA TYR A 269 -6.14 1.82 -25.81
C TYR A 269 -4.85 1.68 -26.62
N ARG A 270 -3.86 0.98 -26.06
CA ARG A 270 -2.57 0.66 -26.69
C ARG A 270 -2.21 -0.80 -26.42
N TYR A 271 -1.69 -1.46 -27.44
CA TYR A 271 -1.16 -2.82 -27.39
C TYR A 271 0.18 -2.87 -28.14
N GLY A 272 1.18 -3.51 -27.55
CA GLY A 272 2.51 -3.63 -28.14
C GLY A 272 3.57 -3.86 -27.07
N VAL A 273 4.77 -3.31 -27.29
CA VAL A 273 5.86 -3.29 -26.31
C VAL A 273 6.26 -1.85 -26.02
N PRO A 274 6.93 -1.55 -24.89
CA PRO A 274 7.46 -0.21 -24.64
C PRO A 274 8.29 0.28 -25.83
N GLY A 275 8.02 1.51 -26.29
CA GLY A 275 8.67 2.11 -27.47
C GLY A 275 8.18 1.62 -28.85
N LYS A 276 7.31 0.59 -28.92
CA LYS A 276 6.73 0.11 -30.18
C LYS A 276 5.27 -0.32 -29.99
N ILE A 277 4.37 0.63 -30.23
CA ILE A 277 2.92 0.39 -30.23
C ILE A 277 2.53 -0.30 -31.54
N GLU A 278 1.92 -1.47 -31.44
CA GLU A 278 1.47 -2.29 -32.59
C GLU A 278 0.01 -1.99 -32.94
N MET A 279 -0.78 -1.63 -31.94
CA MET A 279 -2.16 -1.22 -32.13
C MET A 279 -2.54 -0.16 -31.10
N PHE A 280 -3.23 0.88 -31.57
CA PHE A 280 -3.92 1.82 -30.70
C PHE A 280 -5.31 2.16 -31.22
N TYR A 281 -6.18 2.60 -30.31
CA TYR A 281 -7.54 3.02 -30.61
C TYR A 281 -8.00 4.06 -29.57
N PRO A 282 -8.72 5.12 -29.97
CA PRO A 282 -8.90 5.61 -31.34
C PRO A 282 -7.59 6.14 -31.92
N GLN A 283 -7.53 6.31 -33.25
CA GLN A 283 -6.35 6.85 -33.93
C GLN A 283 -6.07 8.33 -33.61
N LYS A 284 -7.11 9.07 -33.23
CA LYS A 284 -7.04 10.48 -32.88
C LYS A 284 -7.27 10.62 -31.37
N SER A 285 -6.58 11.55 -30.73
CA SER A 285 -6.84 11.91 -29.32
C SER A 285 -8.19 12.63 -29.22
N VAL A 286 -9.23 11.90 -28.85
CA VAL A 286 -10.60 12.38 -28.78
C VAL A 286 -11.28 11.89 -27.49
N PRO A 287 -12.30 12.60 -26.99
CA PRO A 287 -13.05 12.16 -25.83
C PRO A 287 -13.65 10.75 -25.99
N PRO A 288 -13.77 9.98 -24.89
CA PRO A 288 -14.19 8.58 -24.93
C PRO A 288 -15.68 8.36 -25.21
N LYS A 289 -16.53 9.39 -25.14
CA LYS A 289 -17.97 9.29 -25.38
C LYS A 289 -18.29 8.58 -26.71
N GLY A 290 -19.09 7.53 -26.63
CA GLY A 290 -19.50 6.67 -27.73
C GLY A 290 -18.40 5.76 -28.29
N LYS A 291 -17.24 5.65 -27.62
CA LYS A 291 -16.07 4.89 -28.09
C LYS A 291 -15.59 3.86 -27.09
N PHE A 292 -15.49 4.27 -25.82
CA PHE A 292 -15.17 3.40 -24.71
C PHE A 292 -16.35 3.32 -23.77
N PHE A 293 -16.51 2.15 -23.16
CA PHE A 293 -17.53 1.90 -22.18
C PHE A 293 -16.94 1.17 -20.99
N VAL A 294 -17.33 1.54 -19.79
CA VAL A 294 -17.05 0.75 -18.58
C VAL A 294 -18.30 -0.08 -18.27
N VAL A 295 -18.10 -1.37 -18.03
CA VAL A 295 -19.18 -2.30 -17.70
C VAL A 295 -18.82 -3.02 -16.41
N ASP A 296 -19.72 -2.98 -15.43
CA ASP A 296 -19.69 -3.89 -14.30
C ASP A 296 -20.40 -5.19 -14.70
N ALA A 297 -19.61 -6.20 -15.06
CA ALA A 297 -20.07 -7.51 -15.50
C ALA A 297 -20.07 -8.53 -14.35
N SER A 298 -20.02 -8.08 -13.10
CA SER A 298 -20.00 -8.96 -11.93
C SER A 298 -21.26 -9.84 -11.84
N GLU A 299 -21.05 -11.09 -11.40
CA GLU A 299 -22.11 -12.08 -11.18
C GLU A 299 -21.89 -12.88 -9.91
N GLY A 300 -22.89 -12.88 -9.02
CA GLY A 300 -22.78 -13.53 -7.72
C GLY A 300 -21.56 -13.02 -6.94
N SER A 301 -20.66 -13.93 -6.58
CA SER A 301 -19.40 -13.62 -5.87
C SER A 301 -18.23 -13.29 -6.81
N VAL A 302 -18.41 -13.32 -8.13
CA VAL A 302 -17.38 -13.01 -9.12
C VAL A 302 -17.40 -11.51 -9.41
N ASN A 303 -16.28 -10.83 -9.13
CA ASN A 303 -16.07 -9.43 -9.50
C ASN A 303 -15.43 -9.37 -10.90
N LEU A 304 -16.12 -8.74 -11.86
CA LEU A 304 -15.64 -8.58 -13.23
C LEU A 304 -15.98 -7.18 -13.73
N ASN A 305 -14.97 -6.39 -14.05
CA ASN A 305 -15.12 -5.04 -14.61
C ASN A 305 -14.44 -4.95 -15.97
N ASN A 306 -15.11 -4.41 -16.97
CA ASN A 306 -14.59 -4.32 -18.32
C ASN A 306 -14.44 -2.87 -18.77
N ILE A 307 -13.29 -2.53 -19.39
CA ILE A 307 -13.24 -1.43 -20.37
C ILE A 307 -13.45 -2.05 -21.74
N LYS A 308 -14.52 -1.62 -22.41
CA LYS A 308 -15.02 -2.19 -23.66
C LYS A 308 -14.97 -1.17 -24.78
N PHE A 309 -14.56 -1.60 -25.96
CA PHE A 309 -14.68 -0.81 -27.19
C PHE A 309 -14.78 -1.71 -28.43
N LYS A 310 -15.21 -1.13 -29.55
CA LYS A 310 -15.29 -1.83 -30.84
C LYS A 310 -14.41 -1.18 -31.90
N LYS A 311 -13.75 -2.00 -32.70
CA LYS A 311 -12.96 -1.59 -33.87
C LYS A 311 -13.27 -2.53 -35.04
N GLY A 312 -14.14 -2.09 -35.96
CA GLY A 312 -14.62 -2.93 -37.05
C GLY A 312 -15.47 -4.09 -36.51
N LEU A 313 -15.17 -5.32 -36.95
CA LEU A 313 -15.84 -6.55 -36.50
C LEU A 313 -15.35 -7.07 -35.14
N TYR A 314 -14.40 -6.38 -34.52
CA TYR A 314 -13.77 -6.83 -33.28
C TYR A 314 -14.28 -6.04 -32.06
N THR A 315 -14.67 -6.78 -31.02
CA THR A 315 -14.93 -6.22 -29.68
C THR A 315 -13.73 -6.52 -28.79
N TYR A 316 -13.24 -5.51 -28.10
CA TYR A 316 -12.14 -5.63 -27.15
C TYR A 316 -12.68 -5.44 -25.75
N LEU A 317 -12.33 -6.37 -24.86
CA LEU A 317 -12.68 -6.36 -23.45
C LEU A 317 -11.39 -6.38 -22.64
N VAL A 318 -11.11 -5.29 -21.94
CA VAL A 318 -10.03 -5.21 -20.95
C VAL A 318 -10.65 -5.55 -19.60
N ASN A 319 -10.40 -6.77 -19.12
CA ASN A 319 -11.11 -7.38 -18.00
C ASN A 319 -10.27 -7.22 -16.73
N GLN A 320 -10.87 -6.59 -15.72
CA GLN A 320 -10.42 -6.64 -14.34
C GLN A 320 -11.18 -7.75 -13.63
N ALA A 321 -10.44 -8.76 -13.14
CA ALA A 321 -10.94 -9.87 -12.35
C ALA A 321 -9.88 -10.29 -11.30
N PHE A 322 -10.06 -11.44 -10.63
CA PHE A 322 -9.05 -12.00 -9.70
C PHE A 322 -7.66 -12.11 -10.35
N VAL A 323 -7.62 -12.58 -11.59
CA VAL A 323 -6.48 -12.38 -12.51
C VAL A 323 -7.04 -11.65 -13.72
N SER A 324 -6.60 -10.42 -13.93
CA SER A 324 -7.05 -9.61 -15.07
C SER A 324 -6.58 -10.19 -16.40
N PHE A 325 -7.29 -9.87 -17.47
CA PHE A 325 -7.01 -10.42 -18.80
C PHE A 325 -7.54 -9.51 -19.91
N LEU A 326 -7.02 -9.72 -21.11
CA LEU A 326 -7.55 -9.16 -22.34
C LEU A 326 -8.35 -10.24 -23.08
N THR A 327 -9.58 -9.94 -23.46
CA THR A 327 -10.38 -10.76 -24.39
C THR A 327 -10.65 -9.95 -25.66
N VAL A 328 -10.50 -10.58 -26.83
CA VAL A 328 -10.92 -10.03 -28.12
C VAL A 328 -11.91 -10.98 -28.76
N LEU A 329 -13.05 -10.42 -29.15
CA LEU A 329 -14.11 -11.12 -29.85
C LEU A 329 -14.12 -10.71 -31.33
N LYS A 330 -14.46 -11.63 -32.22
CA LYS A 330 -14.84 -11.37 -33.61
C LYS A 330 -16.20 -12.01 -33.86
N ASP A 331 -17.20 -11.22 -34.23
CA ASP A 331 -18.58 -11.69 -34.42
C ASP A 331 -19.09 -12.51 -33.21
N ASP A 332 -18.91 -11.96 -32.00
CA ASP A 332 -19.25 -12.56 -30.68
C ASP A 332 -18.51 -13.86 -30.31
N LYS A 333 -17.50 -14.27 -31.07
CA LYS A 333 -16.64 -15.42 -30.76
C LYS A 333 -15.28 -14.97 -30.24
N VAL A 334 -14.82 -15.58 -29.15
CA VAL A 334 -13.48 -15.34 -28.59
C VAL A 334 -12.43 -15.77 -29.61
N VAL A 335 -11.61 -14.82 -30.08
CA VAL A 335 -10.49 -15.07 -31.00
C VAL A 335 -9.13 -14.84 -30.34
N PHE A 336 -9.11 -14.18 -29.18
CA PHE A 336 -7.92 -13.98 -28.38
C PHE A 336 -8.31 -13.83 -26.91
N ARG A 337 -7.59 -14.52 -26.02
CA ARG A 337 -7.67 -14.30 -24.58
C ARG A 337 -6.29 -14.47 -23.97
N GLN A 338 -5.88 -13.53 -23.13
CA GLN A 338 -4.62 -13.63 -22.44
C GLN A 338 -4.65 -12.95 -21.07
N PHE A 339 -4.14 -13.66 -20.08
CA PHE A 339 -4.04 -13.18 -18.69
C PHE A 339 -2.84 -12.25 -18.50
N CYS A 340 -2.97 -11.37 -17.51
CA CYS A 340 -1.87 -10.53 -17.07
C CYS A 340 -0.79 -11.39 -16.41
N SER A 341 0.44 -11.29 -16.90
CA SER A 341 1.63 -11.61 -16.11
C SER A 341 1.82 -10.49 -15.09
N ALA A 342 2.17 -10.84 -13.84
CA ALA A 342 2.31 -9.94 -12.68
C ALA A 342 2.58 -8.46 -13.01
N GLY A 343 1.75 -7.55 -12.48
CA GLY A 343 1.88 -6.12 -12.74
C GLY A 343 0.88 -5.26 -11.95
N GLY A 344 1.35 -4.12 -11.43
CA GLY A 344 0.65 -3.28 -10.44
C GLY A 344 -0.45 -2.36 -10.97
N TYR A 345 -0.80 -2.39 -12.26
CA TYR A 345 -1.83 -1.53 -12.86
C TYR A 345 -2.96 -2.31 -13.55
N SER A 346 -3.08 -3.61 -13.26
CA SER A 346 -4.00 -4.53 -13.94
C SER A 346 -5.45 -4.41 -13.44
N PHE A 347 -5.90 -3.22 -13.04
CA PHE A 347 -7.25 -2.92 -12.59
C PHE A 347 -7.78 -1.65 -13.25
N VAL A 348 -9.09 -1.56 -13.47
CA VAL A 348 -9.75 -0.36 -14.01
C VAL A 348 -9.74 0.72 -12.94
N SER A 349 -8.98 1.78 -13.18
CA SER A 349 -8.83 2.89 -12.23
C SER A 349 -10.16 3.60 -11.97
N ARG A 350 -10.29 4.24 -10.80
CA ARG A 350 -11.53 4.95 -10.45
C ARG A 350 -11.79 6.15 -11.36
N VAL A 351 -10.74 6.83 -11.80
CA VAL A 351 -10.84 7.94 -12.76
C VAL A 351 -11.36 7.46 -14.12
N ALA A 352 -11.07 6.22 -14.53
CA ALA A 352 -11.67 5.63 -15.73
C ALA A 352 -13.19 5.47 -15.62
N ARG A 353 -13.72 5.11 -14.45
CA ARG A 353 -15.17 4.95 -14.21
C ARG A 353 -15.93 6.26 -14.23
N GLN A 354 -15.24 7.38 -13.98
CA GLN A 354 -15.81 8.74 -14.08
C GLN A 354 -15.61 9.32 -15.49
N GLY A 355 -14.47 9.01 -16.11
CA GLY A 355 -14.04 9.54 -17.40
C GLY A 355 -14.68 8.87 -18.62
N ILE A 356 -15.15 7.62 -18.50
CA ILE A 356 -15.72 6.81 -19.58
C ILE A 356 -17.23 6.55 -19.32
N GLU A 357 -18.03 6.39 -20.37
CA GLU A 357 -19.46 6.09 -20.23
C GLU A 357 -19.71 4.70 -19.64
N ALA A 358 -20.60 4.60 -18.66
CA ALA A 358 -21.03 3.31 -18.15
C ALA A 358 -22.10 2.69 -19.05
N LEU A 359 -22.03 1.38 -19.28
CA LEU A 359 -23.10 0.60 -19.92
C LEU A 359 -23.59 -0.52 -18.98
N PRO A 360 -24.90 -0.86 -19.05
CA PRO A 360 -25.38 -2.06 -18.40
C PRO A 360 -24.71 -3.30 -19.01
N LYS A 361 -24.47 -4.32 -18.19
CA LYS A 361 -23.88 -5.58 -18.64
C LYS A 361 -24.78 -6.31 -19.63
N SER A 362 -24.13 -7.07 -20.51
CA SER A 362 -24.73 -7.93 -21.53
C SER A 362 -24.02 -9.28 -21.57
N ALA A 363 -24.61 -10.26 -22.25
CA ALA A 363 -24.00 -11.59 -22.41
C ALA A 363 -22.62 -11.56 -23.13
N GLU A 364 -22.32 -10.50 -23.88
CA GLU A 364 -21.00 -10.28 -24.51
C GLU A 364 -19.90 -10.03 -23.46
N ASP A 365 -20.24 -9.46 -22.29
CA ASP A 365 -19.29 -9.00 -21.28
C ASP A 365 -18.77 -10.11 -20.35
N LEU A 366 -19.37 -11.30 -20.45
CA LEU A 366 -19.00 -12.51 -19.69
C LEU A 366 -18.15 -13.49 -20.52
N ARG A 367 -17.84 -13.13 -21.77
CA ARG A 367 -17.25 -14.04 -22.78
C ARG A 367 -15.79 -14.35 -22.58
#